data_AF-A0A093VBV7-F1
#
_entry.id   AF-A0A093VBV7-F1
#
_cell.length_a   1.000
_cell.length_b   1.000
_cell.length_c   1.000
_cell.angle_alpha   90.00
_cell.angle_beta   90.00
_cell.angle_gamma   90.00
#
_symmetry.space_group_name_H-M   'P 1'
#
loop_
_entity.id
_entity.type
_entity.pdbx_description
1 polymer ?
#
loop_
_entity_poly.entity_id
_entity_poly.type
_entity_poly.pdbx_seq_one_letter_code
_entity_poly.pdbx_strand_id
1 'polypeptide(L)'
;IPIDYYPIHENQQRPESRETCRKTAKMTIPVSTITSFRTAFSPFSPLGRPCRILLNLLQNPSTAPTSSATHIDIKVSHLPRNSTQLPECTIGFKGGKEIKLE
;
A
#
# COMPACT_ATOMS: atom_id res chain seq x y z
N ILE A 1 36.20 51.74 44.80
CA ILE A 1 35.54 51.65 43.47
C ILE A 1 35.20 50.18 43.25
N PRO A 2 33.98 49.73 43.56
CA PRO A 2 33.50 48.41 43.15
C PRO A 2 32.88 48.51 41.75
N ILE A 3 33.14 47.51 40.90
CA ILE A 3 32.51 47.40 39.57
C ILE A 3 31.34 46.44 39.76
N ASP A 4 30.13 47.00 39.73
CA ASP A 4 28.87 46.26 39.79
C ASP A 4 28.73 45.30 38.60
N TYR A 5 28.49 44.03 38.91
CA TYR A 5 28.18 42.99 37.94
C TYR A 5 26.67 43.06 37.63
N TYR A 6 26.31 43.53 36.43
CA TYR A 6 24.93 43.53 35.95
C TYR A 6 24.51 42.13 35.44
N PRO A 7 23.27 41.67 35.70
CA PRO A 7 22.77 40.39 35.21
C PRO A 7 22.22 40.53 33.79
N ILE A 8 22.63 39.62 32.90
CA ILE A 8 22.13 39.54 31.52
C ILE A 8 20.85 38.70 31.55
N HIS A 9 19.71 39.36 31.36
CA HIS A 9 18.44 38.72 31.02
C HIS A 9 18.40 38.36 29.52
N GLU A 10 17.53 37.41 29.21
CA GLU A 10 16.93 37.19 27.89
C GLU A 10 17.68 36.25 26.93
N ASN A 11 17.35 34.95 27.03
CA ASN A 11 17.33 34.11 25.84
C ASN A 11 15.89 33.64 25.63
N GLN A 12 15.20 34.44 24.82
CA GLN A 12 13.92 34.18 24.19
C GLN A 12 13.94 32.79 23.54
N GLN A 13 13.24 31.82 24.13
CA GLN A 13 12.96 30.53 23.51
C GLN A 13 12.12 30.77 22.25
N ARG A 14 12.77 30.64 21.09
CA ARG A 14 12.14 30.62 19.78
C ARG A 14 11.21 29.39 19.74
N PRO A 15 9.90 29.53 19.47
CA PRO A 15 9.04 28.35 19.39
C PRO A 15 9.48 27.51 18.20
N GLU A 16 9.84 26.25 18.45
CA GLU A 16 9.98 25.25 17.39
C GLU A 16 8.63 25.15 16.68
N SER A 17 8.54 25.81 15.54
CA SER A 17 7.45 25.62 14.61
C SER A 17 7.44 24.14 14.26
N ARG A 18 6.52 23.38 14.87
CA ARG A 18 6.07 22.10 14.35
C ARG A 18 5.50 22.37 12.98
N GLU A 19 6.39 22.37 12.00
CA GLU A 19 6.03 22.27 10.61
C GLU A 19 5.43 20.88 10.46
N THR A 20 4.12 20.78 10.70
CA THR A 20 3.33 19.69 10.16
C THR A 20 3.43 19.85 8.66
N CYS A 21 4.48 19.25 8.10
CA CYS A 21 4.64 19.06 6.68
C CYS A 21 3.37 18.33 6.25
N ARG A 22 2.39 19.08 5.72
CA ARG A 22 1.27 18.50 5.00
C ARG A 22 1.90 17.86 3.79
N LYS A 23 2.29 16.60 3.97
CA LYS A 23 2.77 15.72 2.92
C LYS A 23 1.62 15.67 1.93
N THR A 24 1.72 16.45 0.86
CA THR A 24 0.80 16.38 -0.27
C THR A 24 0.83 14.93 -0.71
N ALA A 25 -0.20 14.20 -0.32
CA ALA A 25 -0.29 12.78 -0.62
C ALA A 25 -0.45 12.70 -2.14
N LYS A 26 0.64 12.43 -2.85
CA LYS A 26 0.52 11.81 -4.17
C LYS A 26 -0.38 10.60 -3.95
N MET A 27 -1.52 10.55 -4.64
CA MET A 27 -2.46 9.43 -4.58
C MET A 27 -1.84 8.22 -5.27
N THR A 28 -0.81 7.67 -4.64
CA THR A 28 -0.06 6.52 -5.09
C THR A 28 0.05 5.60 -3.89
N ILE A 29 -0.66 4.49 -3.95
CA ILE A 29 -0.58 3.45 -2.93
C ILE A 29 0.60 2.56 -3.31
N PRO A 30 1.63 2.44 -2.46
CA PRO A 30 2.77 1.59 -2.77
C PRO A 30 2.33 0.12 -2.76
N VAL A 31 2.80 -0.66 -3.74
CA VAL A 31 2.49 -2.10 -3.88
C VAL A 31 2.87 -2.90 -2.63
N SER A 32 3.86 -2.44 -1.86
CA SER A 32 4.28 -3.03 -0.58
C SER A 32 3.22 -2.97 0.53
N THR A 33 2.12 -2.24 0.31
CA THR A 33 0.96 -2.24 1.21
C THR A 33 -0.02 -3.35 0.88
N ILE A 34 0.08 -3.99 -0.27
CA ILE A 34 -0.75 -5.14 -0.63
C ILE A 34 -0.27 -6.34 0.20
N THR A 35 -1.21 -7.05 0.81
CA THR A 35 -0.97 -8.23 1.65
C THR A 35 -1.61 -9.48 1.09
N SER A 36 -2.74 -9.34 0.39
CA SER A 36 -3.43 -10.44 -0.24
C SER A 36 -3.97 -10.04 -1.60
N PHE A 37 -3.95 -10.97 -2.53
CA PHE A 37 -4.56 -10.83 -3.83
C PHE A 37 -5.31 -12.11 -4.17
N ARG A 38 -6.62 -11.99 -4.35
CA ARG A 38 -7.49 -13.10 -4.71
C ARG A 38 -8.13 -12.77 -6.03
N THR A 39 -8.16 -13.73 -6.95
CA THR A 39 -8.86 -13.51 -8.22
C THR A 39 -9.52 -14.79 -8.69
N ALA A 40 -10.72 -14.65 -9.24
CA ALA A 40 -11.44 -15.72 -9.91
C ALA A 40 -11.73 -15.27 -11.34
N PHE A 41 -11.20 -15.97 -12.34
CA PHE A 41 -11.46 -15.65 -13.74
C PHE A 41 -11.32 -16.88 -14.64
N SER A 42 -11.96 -16.83 -15.81
CA SER A 42 -11.77 -17.85 -16.85
C SER A 42 -10.60 -17.44 -17.75
N PRO A 43 -9.59 -18.32 -17.94
CA PRO A 43 -8.48 -18.03 -18.86
C PRO A 43 -8.92 -17.95 -20.34
N PHE A 44 -10.13 -18.40 -20.67
CA PHE A 44 -10.63 -18.37 -22.04
C PHE A 44 -11.51 -17.14 -22.30
N SER A 45 -12.00 -16.49 -21.25
CA SER A 45 -12.86 -15.31 -21.38
C SER A 45 -12.01 -14.05 -21.61
N PRO A 46 -12.39 -13.19 -22.58
CA PRO A 46 -11.73 -11.89 -22.77
C PRO A 46 -11.91 -10.97 -21.56
N LEU A 47 -13.01 -11.11 -20.81
CA LEU A 47 -13.26 -10.32 -19.61
C LEU A 47 -12.26 -10.63 -18.48
N GLY A 48 -11.64 -11.81 -18.48
CA GLY A 48 -10.62 -12.19 -17.50
C GLY A 48 -9.23 -11.57 -17.75
N ARG A 49 -9.04 -10.86 -18.87
CA ARG A 49 -7.77 -10.19 -19.21
C ARG A 49 -7.26 -9.22 -18.13
N PRO A 50 -8.04 -8.26 -17.58
CA PRO A 50 -7.57 -7.38 -16.52
C PRO A 50 -7.07 -8.13 -15.29
N CYS A 51 -7.76 -9.20 -14.87
CA CYS A 51 -7.34 -10.04 -13.73
C CYS A 51 -5.97 -10.68 -13.97
N ARG A 52 -5.70 -11.16 -15.20
CA ARG A 52 -4.38 -11.69 -15.58
C ARG A 52 -3.29 -10.65 -15.56
N ILE A 53 -3.58 -9.43 -16.03
CA ILE A 53 -2.60 -8.34 -16.03
C ILE A 53 -2.22 -8.01 -14.59
N LEU A 54 -3.21 -7.83 -13.71
CA LEU A 54 -2.97 -7.59 -12.28
C LEU A 54 -2.20 -8.74 -11.62
N LEU A 55 -2.57 -9.99 -11.92
CA LEU A 55 -1.86 -11.16 -11.42
C LEU A 55 -0.37 -11.13 -11.81
N ASN A 56 -0.05 -10.85 -13.09
CA ASN A 56 1.34 -10.79 -13.56
C ASN A 56 2.11 -9.61 -12.95
N LEU A 57 1.46 -8.46 -12.73
CA LEU A 57 2.08 -7.30 -12.07
C LEU A 57 2.44 -7.60 -10.62
N LEU A 58 1.61 -8.38 -9.92
CA LEU A 58 1.81 -8.73 -8.51
C LEU A 58 2.70 -9.97 -8.32
N GLN A 59 2.74 -10.89 -9.29
CA GLN A 59 3.61 -12.08 -9.31
C GLN A 59 5.08 -11.77 -9.67
N ASN A 60 5.56 -10.56 -9.40
CA ASN A 60 6.97 -10.24 -9.64
C ASN A 60 7.87 -11.17 -8.78
N PRO A 61 9.03 -11.63 -9.27
CA PRO A 61 9.84 -12.70 -8.65
C PRO A 61 10.41 -12.38 -7.26
N SER A 62 10.16 -11.17 -6.74
CA SER A 62 10.26 -10.87 -5.31
C SER A 62 9.00 -11.31 -4.57
N THR A 63 8.56 -12.55 -4.79
CA THR A 63 7.66 -13.24 -3.86
C THR A 63 8.49 -13.56 -2.64
N ALA A 64 8.71 -12.52 -1.84
CA ALA A 64 9.45 -12.63 -0.60
C ALA A 64 8.87 -13.81 0.21
N PRO A 65 9.70 -14.62 0.87
CA PRO A 65 9.25 -15.80 1.59
C PRO A 65 8.12 -15.42 2.55
N THR A 66 7.24 -16.36 2.93
CA THR A 66 6.09 -16.08 3.81
C THR A 66 6.47 -15.38 5.12
N SER A 67 7.72 -15.53 5.56
CA SER A 67 8.29 -14.83 6.71
C SER A 67 8.68 -13.35 6.47
N SER A 68 8.59 -12.85 5.24
CA SER A 68 8.98 -11.50 4.86
C SER A 68 7.80 -10.53 4.97
N ALA A 69 8.07 -9.31 5.46
CA ALA A 69 7.09 -8.24 5.61
C ALA A 69 6.50 -7.69 4.27
N THR A 70 7.01 -8.18 3.15
CA THR A 70 6.58 -7.85 1.78
C THR A 70 5.91 -9.02 1.07
N HIS A 71 5.64 -10.13 1.75
CA HIS A 71 4.94 -11.27 1.18
C HIS A 71 3.48 -10.90 0.84
N ILE A 72 3.02 -11.35 -0.33
CA ILE A 72 1.63 -11.19 -0.79
C ILE A 72 1.03 -12.59 -0.93
N ASP A 73 -0.07 -12.87 -0.22
CA ASP A 73 -0.83 -14.11 -0.37
C ASP A 73 -1.65 -14.06 -1.68
N ILE A 74 -1.16 -14.74 -2.72
CA ILE A 74 -1.80 -14.77 -4.04
C ILE A 74 -2.63 -16.06 -4.17
N LYS A 75 -3.94 -15.92 -4.40
CA LYS A 75 -4.85 -17.05 -4.66
C LYS A 75 -5.60 -16.84 -5.97
N VAL A 76 -5.45 -17.81 -6.86
CA VAL A 76 -6.06 -17.77 -8.19
C VAL A 76 -7.04 -18.92 -8.32
N SER A 77 -8.30 -18.60 -8.65
CA SER A 77 -9.34 -19.57 -8.95
C SER A 77 -9.64 -19.53 -10.45
N HIS A 78 -9.36 -20.62 -11.14
CA HIS A 78 -9.66 -20.73 -12.57
C HIS A 78 -11.10 -21.17 -12.77
N LEU A 79 -11.91 -20.29 -13.34
CA LEU A 79 -13.28 -20.62 -13.68
C LEU A 79 -13.32 -21.54 -14.92
N PRO A 80 -14.25 -22.52 -14.95
CA PRO A 80 -14.47 -23.36 -16.12
C PRO A 80 -14.76 -22.54 -17.38
N ARG A 81 -14.47 -23.11 -18.56
CA ARG A 81 -14.65 -22.44 -19.85
C ARG A 81 -16.09 -21.95 -20.09
N ASN A 82 -17.08 -22.70 -19.61
CA ASN A 82 -18.50 -22.41 -19.79
C ASN A 82 -19.11 -21.66 -18.60
N SER A 83 -18.28 -21.18 -17.67
CA SER A 83 -18.78 -20.43 -16.51
C SER A 83 -19.40 -19.11 -16.97
N THR A 84 -20.59 -18.81 -16.46
CA THR A 84 -21.27 -17.51 -16.62
C THR A 84 -20.88 -16.50 -15.54
N GLN A 85 -20.08 -16.93 -14.55
CA GLN A 85 -19.59 -16.05 -13.50
C GLN A 85 -18.63 -15.01 -14.09
N LEU A 86 -18.88 -13.74 -13.76
CA LEU A 86 -18.01 -12.63 -14.12
C LEU A 86 -16.68 -12.72 -13.38
N PRO A 87 -15.58 -12.29 -14.01
CA PRO A 87 -14.29 -12.29 -13.34
C PRO A 87 -14.30 -11.31 -12.16
N GLU A 88 -13.71 -11.71 -11.05
CA GLU A 88 -13.59 -10.85 -9.87
C GLU A 88 -12.15 -10.87 -9.34
N CYS A 89 -11.74 -9.75 -8.76
CA CYS A 89 -10.51 -9.71 -7.99
C CYS A 89 -10.66 -8.89 -6.71
N THR A 90 -9.98 -9.35 -5.67
CA THR A 90 -9.96 -8.75 -4.33
C THR A 90 -8.52 -8.49 -3.94
N ILE A 91 -8.23 -7.25 -3.58
CA ILE A 91 -6.91 -6.78 -3.17
C ILE A 91 -7.02 -6.40 -1.71
N GLY A 92 -6.31 -7.11 -0.84
CA GLY A 92 -6.18 -6.78 0.57
C GLY A 92 -4.93 -5.96 0.84
N PHE A 93 -5.08 -5.00 1.74
CA PHE A 93 -4.03 -4.06 2.14
C PHE A 93 -3.68 -4.19 3.62
N LYS A 94 -2.49 -3.72 3.98
CA LYS A 94 -2.07 -3.51 5.37
C LYS A 94 -3.11 -2.66 6.11
N GLY A 95 -3.49 -3.12 7.30
CA GLY A 95 -4.56 -2.49 8.10
C GLY A 95 -5.97 -3.05 7.83
N GLY A 96 -6.08 -4.19 7.14
CA GLY A 96 -7.35 -4.93 6.99
C GLY A 96 -8.34 -4.29 6.02
N LYS A 97 -7.87 -3.37 5.17
CA LYS A 97 -8.70 -2.79 4.11
C LYS A 97 -8.69 -3.71 2.90
N GLU A 98 -9.82 -3.86 2.24
CA GLU A 98 -9.96 -4.68 1.04
C GLU A 98 -10.69 -3.90 -0.05
N ILE A 99 -10.27 -4.10 -1.30
CA ILE A 99 -10.92 -3.56 -2.50
C ILE A 99 -11.36 -4.74 -3.36
N LYS A 100 -12.63 -4.77 -3.76
CA LYS A 100 -13.18 -5.71 -4.74
C LYS A 100 -13.39 -5.00 -6.07
N LEU A 101 -12.98 -5.64 -7.16
CA LEU A 101 -13.17 -5.19 -8.53
C LEU A 101 -13.87 -6.31 -9.31
N GLU A 102 -14.88 -5.94 -10.11
CA GLU A 102 -15.73 -6.82 -10.93
C GLU A 102 -15.66 -6.40 -12.41
#